data_AF-A0A5N9CUZ0-F1
#
_entry.id   AF-A0A5N9CUZ0-F1
#
_cell.length_a   1.000
_cell.length_b   1.000
_cell.length_c   1.000
_cell.angle_alpha   90.00
_cell.angle_beta   90.00
_cell.angle_gamma   90.00
#
_symmetry.space_group_name_H-M   'P 1'
#
loop_
_entity.id
_entity.type
_entity.pdbx_description
1 polymer ?
#
loop_
_entity_poly.entity_id
_entity_poly.type
_entity_poly.pdbx_seq_one_letter_code
_entity_poly.pdbx_strand_id
1 'polypeptide(L)' 'MELAERMTYTGKRVTDRFFKRLQKEFTDEELVELSAIIAYENFRSKFNPVFGIEANGLCHLPAVQSMAEDAAKKFYQR' A
#
# COMPACT_ATOMS: atom_id res chain seq x y z
N MET A 1 -4.45 5.38 -5.85
CA MET A 1 -3.72 6.38 -6.67
C MET A 1 -2.78 5.64 -7.62
N GLU A 2 -2.63 6.10 -8.87
CA GLU A 2 -1.85 5.41 -9.92
C GLU A 2 -0.35 5.23 -9.53
N LEU A 3 0.25 6.16 -8.79
CA LEU A 3 1.64 6.05 -8.31
C LEU A 3 1.82 4.84 -7.38
N ALA A 4 0.92 4.67 -6.40
CA ALA A 4 0.95 3.54 -5.47
C ALA A 4 0.89 2.21 -6.22
N GLU A 5 -0.03 2.08 -7.18
CA GLU A 5 -0.12 0.88 -8.01
C GLU A 5 1.17 0.60 -8.79
N ARG A 6 1.77 1.63 -9.40
CA ARG A 6 3.02 1.49 -10.16
C ARG A 6 4.22 1.12 -9.29
N MET A 7 4.22 1.49 -8.01
CA MET A 7 5.24 1.10 -7.03
C MET A 7 4.99 -0.27 -6.41
N THR A 8 3.74 -0.72 -6.31
CA THR A 8 3.36 -1.99 -5.67
C THR A 8 3.38 -3.18 -6.65
N TYR A 9 2.89 -3.00 -7.87
CA TYR A 9 2.77 -4.10 -8.83
C TYR A 9 4.07 -4.28 -9.64
N THR A 10 4.73 -5.44 -9.51
CA THR A 10 6.00 -5.77 -10.18
C THR A 10 5.99 -5.57 -11.69
N GLY A 11 4.84 -5.71 -12.35
CA GLY A 11 4.69 -5.50 -13.81
C GLY A 11 4.48 -4.04 -14.24
N LYS A 12 4.25 -3.13 -13.30
CA LYS A 12 4.06 -1.70 -13.58
C LYS A 12 5.37 -0.95 -13.33
N ARG A 13 5.53 0.20 -13.99
CA ARG A 13 6.71 1.06 -13.89
C ARG A 13 6.31 2.52 -13.72
N VAL A 14 7.05 3.26 -12.90
CA VAL A 14 7.04 4.72 -12.91
C VAL A 14 7.86 5.16 -14.11
N THR A 15 7.18 5.52 -15.20
CA THR A 15 7.84 5.98 -16.43
C THR A 15 8.08 7.48 -16.38
N ASP A 16 9.07 8.00 -17.12
CA ASP A 16 9.37 9.44 -17.15
C ASP A 16 8.15 10.28 -17.51
N ARG A 17 7.36 9.84 -18.50
CA ARG A 17 6.11 10.49 -18.89
C ARG A 17 5.13 10.59 -17.72
N PHE A 18 5.03 9.55 -16.91
CA PHE A 18 4.15 9.54 -15.75
C PHE A 18 4.71 10.40 -14.61
N PHE A 19 6.01 10.33 -14.35
CA PHE A 19 6.67 11.19 -13.37
C PHE A 19 6.49 12.68 -13.71
N LYS A 20 6.65 13.06 -14.99
CA LYS A 20 6.38 14.42 -15.46
C LYS A 20 4.93 14.87 -15.35
N ARG A 21 3.96 13.94 -15.30
CA ARG A 21 2.55 14.26 -14.99
C ARG A 21 2.39 14.55 -13.50
N LEU A 22 3.06 13.79 -12.64
CA LEU A 22 3.02 14.00 -11.20
C LEU A 22 3.63 15.35 -10.80
N GLN A 23 4.73 15.75 -11.42
CA GLN A 23 5.37 17.07 -11.19
C GLN A 23 4.48 18.27 -11.57
N LYS A 24 3.31 18.07 -12.18
CA LYS A 24 2.34 19.15 -12.42
C LYS A 24 1.41 19.40 -11.23
N GLU A 25 1.24 18.39 -10.38
CA GLU A 25 0.30 18.38 -9.26
C GLU A 25 1.01 18.41 -7.90
N PHE A 26 2.27 17.97 -7.86
CA PHE A 26 3.05 17.85 -6.63
C PHE A 26 4.45 18.44 -6.81
N THR A 27 5.01 19.01 -5.74
CA THR A 27 6.43 19.37 -5.68
C THR A 27 7.31 18.12 -5.57
N ASP A 28 8.61 18.30 -5.77
CA ASP A 28 9.56 17.19 -5.62
C ASP A 28 9.60 16.69 -4.17
N GLU A 29 9.48 17.58 -3.17
CA GLU A 29 9.39 17.24 -1.75
C GLU A 29 8.13 16.41 -1.44
N GLU A 30 6.96 16.84 -1.92
CA GLU A 30 5.70 16.11 -1.76
C GLU A 30 5.79 14.72 -2.42
N LEU A 31 6.45 14.60 -3.57
CA LEU A 31 6.67 13.31 -4.23
C LEU A 31 7.62 12.40 -3.46
N VAL A 32 8.64 12.95 -2.81
CA VAL A 32 9.52 12.18 -1.91
C VAL A 32 8.72 11.62 -0.74
N GLU A 33 7.94 12.45 -0.06
CA GLU A 33 7.12 12.03 1.08
C GLU A 33 6.07 11.00 0.69
N LEU A 34 5.33 11.26 -0.40
CA LEU A 34 4.31 10.34 -0.91
C LEU A 34 4.93 8.98 -1.29
N SER A 35 6.08 8.99 -1.97
CA SER A 35 6.77 7.76 -2.35
C SER A 35 7.27 7.00 -1.13
N ALA A 36 7.75 7.69 -0.09
CA ALA A 36 8.20 7.07 1.14
C ALA A 36 7.05 6.33 1.86
N ILE A 37 5.86 6.96 1.98
CA ILE A 37 4.70 6.31 2.59
C ILE A 37 4.24 5.09 1.77
N ILE A 38 4.19 5.20 0.44
CA ILE A 38 3.84 4.07 -0.43
C ILE A 38 4.84 2.92 -0.24
N ALA A 39 6.13 3.22 -0.20
CA ALA A 39 7.18 2.22 0.02
C ALA A 39 7.03 1.55 1.40
N TYR A 40 6.72 2.33 2.44
CA TYR A 40 6.52 1.82 3.79
C TYR A 40 5.31 0.89 3.89
N GLU A 41 4.19 1.21 3.24
CA GLU A 41 3.02 0.33 3.21
C GLU A 41 3.30 -0.94 2.37
N ASN A 42 4.06 -0.85 1.29
CA ASN A 42 4.52 -2.02 0.55
C ASN A 42 5.41 -2.94 1.41
N PHE A 43 6.29 -2.36 2.23
CA PHE A 43 7.06 -3.12 3.21
C PHE A 43 6.15 -3.81 4.23
N ARG A 44 5.23 -3.08 4.88
CA ARG A 44 4.30 -3.64 5.87
C ARG A 44 3.41 -4.74 5.28
N SER A 45 3.01 -4.61 4.02
CA SER A 45 2.21 -5.63 3.32
C SER A 45 2.91 -6.99 3.19
N LYS A 46 4.24 -7.04 3.29
CA LYS A 46 5.05 -8.26 3.23
C LYS A 46 5.55 -8.66 4.62
N PHE A 47 5.91 -7.68 5.44
CA PHE A 47 6.42 -7.87 6.79
C PHE A 47 5.34 -8.41 7.73
N ASN A 48 4.18 -7.74 7.81
CA ASN A 48 3.10 -8.09 8.75
C ASN A 48 2.63 -9.55 8.61
N PRO A 49 2.39 -10.09 7.38
CA PRO A 49 2.11 -11.50 7.15
C PRO A 49 3.07 -12.50 7.79
N VAL A 50 4.37 -12.21 7.80
CA VAL A 50 5.40 -13.14 8.30
C VAL A 50 5.28 -13.32 9.82
N PHE A 51 4.84 -12.29 10.51
CA PHE A 51 4.72 -12.27 11.97
C PHE A 51 3.27 -12.36 12.45
N GLY A 52 2.31 -12.62 11.56
CA GLY A 52 0.89 -12.67 11.92
C GLY A 52 0.36 -11.37 12.53
N ILE A 53 0.89 -10.21 12.12
CA ILE A 53 0.45 -8.91 12.65
C ILE A 53 -0.92 -8.57 12.06
N GLU A 54 -1.94 -8.56 12.92
CA GLU A 54 -3.33 -8.29 12.55
C GLU A 54 -3.73 -6.82 12.69
N ALA A 55 -4.88 -6.47 12.13
CA ALA A 55 -5.50 -5.17 12.33
C ALA A 55 -5.96 -5.01 13.79
N ASN A 56 -5.83 -3.80 14.33
CA ASN A 56 -6.21 -3.47 15.70
C ASN A 56 -7.71 -3.18 15.89
N GLY A 57 -8.54 -3.39 14.87
CA GLY A 57 -9.99 -3.18 14.93
C GLY A 57 -10.46 -1.72 14.99
N LEU A 58 -9.58 -0.72 14.85
CA LEU A 58 -9.97 0.69 14.98
C LEU A 58 -10.83 1.21 13.82
N CYS A 59 -10.78 0.56 12.65
CA CYS A 59 -11.64 0.90 11.53
C CYS A 59 -12.98 0.17 11.63
N HIS A 60 -14.04 0.90 11.97
CA HIS A 60 -15.39 0.36 12.16
C HIS A 60 -16.21 0.24 10.86
N LEU A 61 -15.58 0.39 9.70
CA LEU A 61 -16.28 0.21 8.43
C LEU A 61 -16.56 -1.30 8.25
N PRO A 62 -17.83 -1.72 8.08
CA PRO A 62 -18.17 -3.14 8.03
C PRO A 62 -17.42 -3.91 6.94
N ALA A 63 -17.20 -3.28 5.77
CA ALA A 63 -16.43 -3.87 4.69
C ALA A 63 -14.96 -4.14 5.10
N VAL A 64 -14.33 -3.22 5.83
CA VAL A 64 -12.94 -3.38 6.30
C VAL A 64 -12.84 -4.46 7.36
N GLN A 65 -13.81 -4.54 8.27
CA GLN A 65 -13.87 -5.59 9.28
C GLN A 65 -13.99 -6.98 8.64
N SER A 66 -14.94 -7.14 7.70
CA SER A 66 -15.10 -8.38 6.95
C SER A 66 -13.82 -8.78 6.18
N MET A 67 -13.16 -7.81 5.52
CA MET A 67 -11.91 -8.07 4.81
C MET A 67 -10.76 -8.47 5.75
N ALA A 68 -10.67 -7.84 6.93
CA ALA A 68 -9.65 -8.16 7.92
C ALA A 68 -9.84 -9.57 8.50
N GLU A 69 -11.08 -9.97 8.80
CA GLU A 69 -11.41 -11.33 9.25
C GLU A 69 -11.05 -12.38 8.20
N ASP A 70 -11.36 -12.13 6.92
CA ASP A 70 -11.02 -13.05 5.83
C ASP A 70 -9.51 -13.16 5.60
N ALA A 71 -8.77 -12.06 5.77
CA ALA A 71 -7.31 -12.07 5.71
C ALA A 71 -6.74 -12.90 6.87
N ALA A 72 -7.20 -12.69 8.11
CA ALA A 72 -6.76 -13.44 9.28
C ALA A 72 -7.02 -14.94 9.13
N LYS A 73 -8.21 -15.36 8.68
CA LYS A 73 -8.53 -16.78 8.42
C LYS A 73 -7.55 -17.44 7.44
N LYS A 74 -7.17 -16.76 6.36
CA LYS A 74 -6.18 -17.28 5.39
C LYS A 74 -4.79 -17.47 5.99
N PHE A 75 -4.43 -16.70 7.01
CA PHE A 75 -3.15 -16.85 7.71
C PHE A 75 -3.12 -18.10 8.58
N TYR A 76 -4.19 -18.39 9.32
CA TYR A 76 -4.24 -19.54 10.25
C TYR A 76 -4.63 -20.87 9.59
N GLN A 77 -5.05 -20.87 8.33
CA GLN A 77 -5.38 -22.08 7.56
C GLN A 77 -4.20 -22.61 6.72
N ARG A 78 -2.99 -22.08 6.91
CA ARG A 78 -1.74 -22.59 6.33
C ARG A 78 -0.99 -23.50 7.28
#